data_AF-A0A562BVE6-F1
#
_entry.id   AF-A0A562BVE6-F1
#
_cell.length_a   1.000
_cell.length_b   1.000
_cell.length_c   1.000
_cell.angle_alpha   90.00
_cell.angle_beta   90.00
_cell.angle_gamma   90.00
#
_symmetry.space_group_name_H-M   'P 1'
#
loop_
_entity.id
_entity.type
_entity.pdbx_description
1 polymer ?
#
loop_
_entity_poly.entity_id
_entity_poly.type
_entity_poly.pdbx_seq_one_letter_code
_entity_poly.pdbx_strand_id
1 'polypeptide(L)'
;MKPKVLTKDRHTEAQLTEDLRERMITLIRVIGTEDYGRYTWLAKRTGVPAQKWANLFNRRQQPTVEMIQAVSKLDSRYTEWLVTGEAPARFPENPFDGVNSRLNLTLHFNASIRRSLYLQAADDERAHWESDLAGSKEGHERYADQIGANGLKNVEERLRKSVTPSPQLPTGEPGKAPHQENQRDGD
;
A
#
# COMPACT_ATOMS: atom_id res chain seq x y z
N MET A 1 -22.89 53.26 6.93
CA MET A 1 -21.73 52.46 7.38
C MET A 1 -21.12 51.77 6.16
N LYS A 2 -19.88 52.08 5.80
CA LYS A 2 -19.18 51.40 4.70
C LYS A 2 -18.44 50.18 5.27
N PRO A 3 -18.60 48.96 4.70
CA PRO A 3 -17.88 47.80 5.20
C PRO A 3 -16.37 48.00 4.98
N LYS A 4 -15.60 47.84 6.05
CA LYS A 4 -14.15 47.88 6.05
C LYS A 4 -13.67 46.58 5.40
N VAL A 5 -13.37 46.64 4.09
CA VAL A 5 -12.78 45.51 3.37
C VAL A 5 -11.44 45.22 4.02
N LEU A 6 -11.36 44.08 4.71
CA LEU A 6 -10.13 43.56 5.28
C LEU A 6 -9.27 43.06 4.11
N THR A 7 -8.52 43.97 3.48
CA THR A 7 -7.47 43.63 2.53
C THR A 7 -6.41 42.85 3.29
N LYS A 8 -6.55 41.53 3.31
CA LYS A 8 -5.54 40.60 3.79
C LYS A 8 -4.28 40.85 2.94
N ASP A 9 -3.23 41.33 3.58
CA ASP A 9 -1.99 41.79 2.95
C ASP A 9 -1.43 40.73 1.97
N ARG A 10 -1.57 40.97 0.66
CA ARG A 10 -0.93 40.15 -0.39
C ARG A 10 0.59 40.10 -0.25
N HIS A 11 1.18 41.08 0.46
CA HIS A 11 2.61 41.10 0.77
C HIS A 11 3.04 39.96 1.71
N THR A 12 2.15 39.43 2.55
CA THR A 12 2.51 38.34 3.48
C THR A 12 2.59 37.00 2.77
N GLU A 13 1.75 36.74 1.76
CA GLU A 13 1.70 35.46 1.05
C GLU A 13 2.88 35.28 0.09
N ALA A 14 3.29 36.35 -0.62
CA ALA A 14 4.46 36.33 -1.49
C ALA A 14 5.79 36.17 -0.72
N GLN A 15 5.89 36.73 0.48
CA GLN A 15 7.08 36.57 1.32
C GLN A 15 7.24 35.15 1.88
N LEU A 16 6.12 34.43 2.09
CA LEU A 16 6.14 33.04 2.55
C LEU A 16 6.62 32.07 1.46
N THR A 17 6.47 32.42 0.17
CA THR A 17 6.99 31.62 -0.94
C THR A 17 8.45 31.94 -1.25
N GLU A 18 8.98 33.10 -0.83
CA GLU A 18 10.39 33.49 -1.04
C GLU A 18 11.37 32.95 0.02
N ASP A 19 10.93 32.67 1.25
CA ASP A 19 11.81 32.14 2.30
C ASP A 19 11.96 30.61 2.21
N LEU A 20 13.20 30.11 2.08
CA LEU A 20 13.53 28.69 1.97
C LEU A 20 12.98 27.86 3.14
N ARG A 21 12.97 28.44 4.35
CA ARG A 21 12.42 27.80 5.54
C ARG A 21 10.93 27.59 5.43
N GLU A 22 10.18 28.62 5.05
CA GLU A 22 8.73 28.55 4.90
C GLU A 22 8.35 27.61 3.75
N ARG A 23 9.10 27.62 2.64
CA ARG A 23 8.96 26.63 1.57
C ARG A 23 9.14 25.21 2.08
N MET A 24 10.19 24.95 2.86
CA MET A 24 10.45 23.63 3.41
C MET A 24 9.37 23.17 4.39
N ILE A 25 8.93 24.05 5.29
CA ILE A 25 7.83 23.75 6.24
C ILE A 25 6.56 23.42 5.46
N THR A 26 6.26 24.19 4.42
CA THR A 26 5.08 23.97 3.57
C THR A 26 5.17 22.64 2.85
N LEU A 27 6.33 22.34 2.24
CA LEU A 27 6.56 21.07 1.57
C LEU A 27 6.43 19.88 2.51
N ILE A 28 7.00 19.96 3.70
CA ILE A 28 6.90 18.89 4.71
C ILE A 28 5.47 18.74 5.22
N ARG A 29 4.69 19.82 5.34
CA ARG A 29 3.27 19.73 5.71
C ARG A 29 2.45 19.01 4.64
N VAL A 30 2.89 19.06 3.39
CA VAL A 30 2.27 18.29 2.32
C VAL A 30 2.74 16.85 2.33
N ILE A 31 4.06 16.64 2.46
CA ILE A 31 4.66 15.31 2.39
C ILE A 31 4.36 14.47 3.63
N GLY A 32 4.19 15.13 4.77
CA GLY A 32 4.02 14.49 6.06
C GLY A 32 2.60 13.99 6.26
N THR A 33 2.48 12.96 7.09
CA THR A 33 1.21 12.59 7.73
C THR A 33 0.84 13.62 8.81
N GLU A 34 -0.30 13.42 9.46
CA GLU A 34 -0.93 14.28 10.49
C GLU A 34 0.04 14.97 11.47
N ASP A 35 -0.44 16.04 12.13
CA ASP A 35 0.38 16.87 13.02
C ASP A 35 1.06 16.09 14.16
N TYR A 36 0.48 14.96 14.60
CA TYR A 36 1.05 14.14 15.66
C TYR A 36 2.14 13.19 15.12
N GLY A 37 3.34 13.24 15.74
CA GLY A 37 4.43 12.33 15.43
C GLY A 37 5.24 12.65 14.16
N ARG A 38 4.94 13.74 13.44
CA ARG A 38 5.63 14.08 12.17
C ARG A 38 7.15 14.13 12.25
N TYR A 39 7.72 14.61 13.37
CA TYR A 39 9.17 14.75 13.50
C TYR A 39 9.85 13.39 13.64
N THR A 40 9.22 12.47 14.38
CA THR A 40 9.68 11.08 14.51
C THR A 40 9.58 10.35 13.17
N TRP A 41 8.48 10.56 12.45
CA TRP A 41 8.29 9.99 11.12
C TRP A 41 9.34 10.48 10.12
N LEU A 42 9.62 11.79 10.10
CA LEU A 42 10.67 12.37 9.25
C LEU A 42 12.03 11.81 9.62
N ALA A 43 12.33 11.72 10.91
CA ALA A 43 13.61 11.19 11.37
C ALA A 43 13.84 9.74 10.93
N LYS A 44 12.82 8.88 11.07
CA LYS A 44 12.89 7.49 10.64
C LYS A 44 13.14 7.35 9.14
N ARG A 45 12.55 8.21 8.31
CA ARG A 45 12.67 8.13 6.84
C ARG A 45 13.91 8.81 6.27
N THR A 46 14.38 9.88 6.92
CA THR A 46 15.44 10.73 6.37
C THR A 46 16.79 10.53 7.04
N GLY A 47 16.83 9.91 8.22
CA GLY A 47 18.01 9.85 9.08
C GLY A 47 18.32 11.16 9.82
N VAL A 48 17.61 12.25 9.52
CA VAL A 48 17.83 13.55 10.17
C VAL A 48 17.12 13.57 11.54
N PRO A 49 17.82 13.92 12.65
CA PRO A 49 17.22 13.87 13.98
C PRO A 49 15.91 14.65 14.12
N ALA A 50 14.94 14.07 14.85
CA ALA A 50 13.62 14.68 15.09
C ALA A 50 13.72 16.12 15.67
N GLN A 51 14.72 16.37 16.51
CA GLN A 51 14.98 17.69 17.08
C GLN A 51 15.29 18.75 16.02
N LYS A 52 16.02 18.41 14.95
CA LYS A 52 16.28 19.35 13.84
C LYS A 52 14.98 19.70 13.11
N TRP A 53 14.13 18.72 12.85
CA TRP A 53 12.80 18.98 12.26
C TRP A 53 11.95 19.87 13.16
N ALA A 54 11.92 19.61 14.47
CA ALA A 54 11.20 20.45 15.42
C ALA A 54 11.74 21.89 15.45
N ASN A 55 13.07 22.07 15.45
CA ASN A 55 13.69 23.40 15.42
C ASN A 55 13.34 24.16 14.14
N LEU A 56 13.31 23.48 12.99
CA LEU A 56 12.88 24.09 11.73
C LEU A 56 11.43 24.58 11.81
N PHE A 57 10.50 23.72 12.25
CA PHE A 57 9.07 24.06 12.36
C PHE A 57 8.80 25.18 13.37
N ASN A 58 9.57 25.22 14.46
CA ASN A 58 9.51 26.28 15.46
C ASN A 58 10.27 27.55 15.04
N ARG A 59 10.77 27.62 13.79
CA ARG A 59 11.53 28.75 13.24
C ARG A 59 12.78 29.10 14.05
N ARG A 60 13.35 28.12 14.76
CA ARG A 60 14.58 28.27 15.55
C ARG A 60 15.85 28.04 14.75
N GLN A 61 15.76 27.39 13.59
CA GLN A 61 16.90 27.18 12.69
C GLN A 61 16.49 27.37 11.22
N GLN A 62 17.46 27.73 10.38
CA GLN A 62 17.33 27.61 8.93
C GLN A 62 17.46 26.15 8.50
N PRO A 63 16.85 25.75 7.36
CA PRO A 63 17.13 24.45 6.76
C PRO A 63 18.62 24.20 6.54
N THR A 64 19.08 23.02 6.94
CA THR A 64 20.44 22.58 6.61
C THR A 64 20.48 21.88 5.25
N VAL A 65 21.67 21.80 4.63
CA VAL A 65 21.87 21.05 3.37
C VAL A 65 21.40 19.60 3.51
N GLU A 66 21.66 18.97 4.67
CA GLU A 66 21.18 17.64 5.01
C GLU A 66 19.65 17.52 4.94
N MET A 67 18.92 18.51 5.45
CA MET A 67 17.45 18.55 5.41
C MET A 67 16.94 18.75 3.98
N ILE A 68 17.58 19.63 3.20
CA ILE A 68 17.23 19.86 1.78
C ILE A 68 17.42 18.57 0.98
N GLN A 69 18.56 17.89 1.17
CA GLN A 69 18.87 16.62 0.49
C GLN A 69 17.87 15.53 0.92
N ALA A 70 17.57 15.45 2.21
CA ALA A 70 16.60 14.49 2.75
C ALA A 70 15.21 14.67 2.11
N VAL A 71 14.68 15.91 2.08
CA VAL A 71 13.38 16.19 1.48
C VAL A 71 13.39 15.95 -0.03
N SER A 72 14.49 16.29 -0.71
CA SER A 72 14.66 16.03 -2.15
C SER A 72 14.69 14.54 -2.50
N LYS A 73 15.18 13.70 -1.60
CA LYS A 73 15.13 12.23 -1.74
C LYS A 73 13.74 11.67 -1.45
N LEU A 74 12.97 12.30 -0.55
CA LEU A 74 11.60 11.90 -0.27
C LEU A 74 10.67 12.21 -1.44
N ASP A 75 10.82 13.39 -2.06
CA ASP A 75 10.03 13.79 -3.23
C ASP A 75 10.82 14.75 -4.13
N SER A 76 11.46 14.20 -5.16
CA SER A 76 12.29 14.95 -6.11
C SER A 76 11.49 15.93 -6.98
N ARG A 77 10.16 15.80 -7.03
CA ARG A 77 9.30 16.67 -7.85
C ARG A 77 9.35 18.12 -7.39
N TYR A 78 9.57 18.34 -6.10
CA TYR A 78 9.56 19.67 -5.47
C TYR A 78 10.95 20.22 -5.16
N THR A 79 12.04 19.51 -5.50
CA THR A 79 13.40 19.96 -5.21
C THR A 79 13.73 21.31 -5.85
N GLU A 80 13.36 21.47 -7.11
CA GLU A 80 13.58 22.70 -7.87
C GLU A 80 12.88 23.88 -7.21
N TRP A 81 11.58 23.73 -6.91
CA TRP A 81 10.79 24.74 -6.19
C TRP A 81 11.32 25.03 -4.78
N LEU A 82 11.72 24.00 -4.05
CA LEU A 82 12.25 24.16 -2.70
C LEU A 82 13.48 25.08 -2.72
N VAL A 83 14.40 24.85 -3.66
CA VAL A 83 15.68 25.59 -3.75
C VAL A 83 15.47 26.97 -4.34
N THR A 84 14.75 27.08 -5.46
CA THR A 84 14.64 28.32 -6.25
C THR A 84 13.49 29.21 -5.84
N GLY A 85 12.42 28.64 -5.25
CA GLY A 85 11.14 29.31 -5.06
C GLY A 85 10.29 29.40 -6.33
N GLU A 86 10.80 28.95 -7.47
CA GLU A 86 10.09 28.98 -8.75
C GLU A 86 9.35 27.65 -8.98
N ALA A 87 8.12 27.74 -9.51
CA ALA A 87 7.38 26.54 -9.88
C ALA A 87 8.12 25.82 -11.02
N PRO A 88 8.31 24.49 -10.96
CA PRO A 88 8.98 23.76 -12.04
C PRO A 88 8.18 23.91 -13.32
N ALA A 89 8.81 24.18 -14.47
CA ALA A 89 8.11 24.34 -15.75
C ALA A 89 7.20 23.14 -16.12
N ARG A 90 7.55 21.95 -15.62
CA ARG A 90 6.77 20.70 -15.77
C ARG A 90 5.47 20.66 -14.95
N PHE A 91 5.27 21.58 -14.03
CA PHE A 91 4.06 21.78 -13.24
C PHE A 91 3.62 23.24 -13.41
N PRO A 92 2.88 23.56 -14.49
CA PRO A 92 2.47 24.94 -14.78
C PRO A 92 1.58 25.52 -13.68
N GLU A 93 0.95 24.64 -12.89
CA GLU A 93 0.29 25.01 -11.66
C GLU A 93 1.34 25.02 -10.55
N ASN A 94 1.77 26.23 -10.11
CA ASN A 94 2.45 26.37 -8.84
C ASN A 94 1.50 25.77 -7.78
N PRO A 95 1.84 24.63 -7.19
CA PRO A 95 0.89 23.94 -6.34
C PRO A 95 0.67 24.74 -5.05
N PHE A 96 1.48 25.78 -4.81
CA PHE A 96 1.44 26.67 -3.66
C PHE A 96 0.85 28.06 -3.97
N ASP A 97 0.43 28.38 -5.20
CA ASP A 97 -0.25 29.64 -5.49
C ASP A 97 -1.74 29.58 -5.09
N GLY A 98 -2.09 30.29 -4.01
CA GLY A 98 -3.47 30.61 -3.64
C GLY A 98 -4.20 29.60 -2.75
N VAL A 99 -5.40 29.99 -2.32
CA VAL A 99 -6.24 29.40 -1.25
C VAL A 99 -6.62 27.92 -1.47
N ASN A 100 -6.38 27.36 -2.67
CA ASN A 100 -6.61 25.96 -3.02
C ASN A 100 -5.37 25.04 -2.97
N SER A 101 -4.18 25.61 -2.71
CA SER A 101 -2.90 24.89 -2.63
C SER A 101 -2.91 23.71 -1.66
N ARG A 102 -3.59 23.86 -0.51
CA ARG A 102 -3.71 22.81 0.50
C ARG A 102 -4.51 21.60 0.00
N LEU A 103 -5.54 21.81 -0.84
CA LEU A 103 -6.37 20.73 -1.39
C LEU A 103 -5.68 20.04 -2.56
N ASN A 104 -5.08 20.81 -3.49
CA ASN A 104 -4.41 20.25 -4.66
C ASN A 104 -3.13 19.48 -4.31
N LEU A 105 -2.29 19.98 -3.40
CA LEU A 105 -1.12 19.22 -2.96
C LEU A 105 -1.52 17.98 -2.15
N THR A 106 -2.52 18.08 -1.29
CA THR A 106 -3.00 16.91 -0.53
C THR A 106 -3.53 15.84 -1.48
N LEU A 107 -4.24 16.23 -2.55
CA LEU A 107 -4.73 15.29 -3.56
C LEU A 107 -3.59 14.64 -4.35
N HIS A 108 -2.64 15.41 -4.88
CA HIS A 108 -1.51 14.87 -5.64
C HIS A 108 -0.54 14.05 -4.78
N PHE A 109 -0.31 14.46 -3.55
CA PHE A 109 0.56 13.76 -2.62
C PHE A 109 -0.10 12.50 -2.06
N ASN A 110 -1.38 12.54 -1.66
CA ASN A 110 -2.10 11.34 -1.24
C ASN A 110 -2.22 10.33 -2.38
N ALA A 111 -2.41 10.77 -3.62
CA ALA A 111 -2.37 9.87 -4.78
C ALA A 111 -0.99 9.19 -4.91
N SER A 112 0.09 9.94 -4.68
CA SER A 112 1.47 9.43 -4.72
C SER A 112 1.78 8.44 -3.60
N ILE A 113 1.44 8.76 -2.33
CA ILE A 113 1.65 7.85 -1.20
C ILE A 113 0.76 6.61 -1.31
N ARG A 114 -0.51 6.78 -1.68
CA ARG A 114 -1.38 5.62 -1.92
C ARG A 114 -0.78 4.73 -2.99
N ARG A 115 -0.31 5.28 -4.10
CA ARG A 115 0.36 4.50 -5.15
C ARG A 115 1.59 3.75 -4.64
N SER A 116 2.47 4.38 -3.85
CA SER A 116 3.63 3.67 -3.29
C SER A 116 3.24 2.60 -2.28
N LEU A 117 2.23 2.85 -1.44
CA LEU A 117 1.73 1.86 -0.47
C LEU A 117 1.03 0.69 -1.17
N TYR A 118 0.28 0.95 -2.25
CA TYR A 118 -0.33 -0.09 -3.08
C TYR A 118 0.73 -0.95 -3.76
N LEU A 119 1.80 -0.35 -4.28
CA LEU A 119 2.89 -1.10 -4.90
C LEU A 119 3.63 -1.97 -3.88
N GLN A 120 3.90 -1.44 -2.69
CA GLN A 120 4.57 -2.20 -1.64
C GLN A 120 3.68 -3.34 -1.10
N ALA A 121 2.39 -3.10 -0.92
CA ALA A 121 1.45 -4.17 -0.54
C ALA A 121 1.34 -5.25 -1.63
N ALA A 122 1.38 -4.88 -2.91
CA ALA A 122 1.39 -5.83 -4.01
C ALA A 122 2.68 -6.66 -4.07
N ASP A 123 3.83 -6.07 -3.74
CA ASP A 123 5.10 -6.80 -3.63
C ASP A 123 5.11 -7.76 -2.42
N ASP A 124 4.56 -7.34 -1.28
CA ASP A 124 4.41 -8.18 -0.08
C ASP A 124 3.44 -9.35 -0.33
N GLU A 125 2.30 -9.09 -0.97
CA GLU A 125 1.35 -10.14 -1.38
C GLU A 125 2.00 -11.10 -2.37
N ARG A 126 2.75 -10.60 -3.35
CA ARG A 126 3.48 -11.44 -4.30
C ARG A 126 4.51 -12.33 -3.59
N ALA A 127 5.26 -11.79 -2.62
CA ALA A 127 6.21 -12.57 -1.84
C ALA A 127 5.51 -13.67 -1.01
N HIS A 128 4.33 -13.38 -0.46
CA HIS A 128 3.52 -14.38 0.24
C HIS A 128 3.05 -15.50 -0.71
N TRP A 129 2.52 -15.14 -1.88
CA TRP A 129 2.12 -16.12 -2.91
C TRP A 129 3.30 -16.96 -3.41
N GLU A 130 4.47 -16.36 -3.64
CA GLU A 130 5.68 -17.07 -4.06
C GLU A 130 6.18 -18.05 -2.97
N SER A 131 6.07 -17.68 -1.69
CA SER A 131 6.35 -18.56 -0.55
C SER A 131 5.36 -19.74 -0.49
N ASP A 132 4.07 -19.50 -0.70
CA ASP A 132 3.04 -20.54 -0.67
C ASP A 132 3.19 -21.51 -1.86
N LEU A 133 3.53 -20.99 -3.05
CA LEU A 133 3.86 -21.79 -4.24
C LEU A 133 5.12 -22.64 -4.02
N ALA A 134 6.14 -22.09 -3.37
CA ALA A 134 7.37 -22.83 -3.03
C ALA A 134 7.09 -23.95 -2.01
N GLY A 135 6.31 -23.66 -0.96
CA GLY A 135 5.88 -24.66 0.02
C GLY A 135 4.99 -25.75 -0.58
N SER A 136 4.14 -25.38 -1.55
CA SER A 136 3.32 -26.34 -2.30
C SER A 136 4.16 -27.26 -3.18
N LYS A 137 5.20 -26.74 -3.86
CA LYS A 137 6.14 -27.57 -4.64
C LYS A 137 6.92 -28.53 -3.76
N GLU A 138 7.48 -28.08 -2.63
CA GLU A 138 8.17 -28.97 -1.69
C GLU A 138 7.21 -30.01 -1.09
N GLY A 139 5.96 -29.64 -0.83
CA GLY A 139 4.91 -30.57 -0.39
C GLY A 139 4.58 -31.62 -1.46
N HIS A 140 4.46 -31.22 -2.72
CA HIS A 140 4.21 -32.11 -3.85
C HIS A 140 5.38 -33.04 -4.14
N GLU A 141 6.63 -32.57 -4.04
CA GLU A 141 7.84 -33.40 -4.21
C GLU A 141 7.97 -34.42 -3.07
N ARG A 142 7.77 -34.01 -1.81
CA ARG A 142 7.75 -34.95 -0.67
C ARG A 142 6.62 -35.97 -0.78
N TYR A 143 5.45 -35.57 -1.27
CA TYR A 143 4.32 -36.49 -1.46
C TYR A 143 4.57 -37.46 -2.63
N ALA A 144 5.23 -37.02 -3.70
CA ALA A 144 5.63 -37.87 -4.81
C ALA A 144 6.68 -38.93 -4.40
N ASP A 145 7.68 -38.54 -3.59
CA ASP A 145 8.66 -39.48 -3.02
C ASP A 145 8.00 -40.50 -2.07
N GLN A 146 7.02 -40.05 -1.27
CA GLN A 146 6.31 -40.91 -0.32
C GLN A 146 5.35 -41.91 -1.01
N ILE A 147 4.71 -41.51 -2.12
CA ILE A 147 3.89 -42.41 -2.96
C ILE A 147 4.76 -43.33 -3.83
N GLY A 148 5.91 -42.88 -4.33
CA GLY A 148 6.82 -43.70 -5.13
C GLY A 148 7.36 -44.92 -4.36
N ALA A 149 7.70 -44.75 -3.08
CA ALA A 149 8.28 -45.82 -2.27
C ALA A 149 7.25 -46.77 -1.62
N ASN A 150 6.09 -46.24 -1.18
CA ASN A 150 5.10 -47.01 -0.42
C ASN A 150 3.79 -47.30 -1.18
N GLY A 151 3.50 -46.57 -2.25
CA GLY A 151 2.26 -46.72 -3.03
C GLY A 151 2.23 -48.01 -3.87
N LEU A 152 3.34 -48.36 -4.51
CA LEU A 152 3.43 -49.56 -5.36
C LEU A 152 3.26 -50.87 -4.57
N LYS A 153 3.86 -50.97 -3.38
CA LYS A 153 3.77 -52.17 -2.52
C LYS A 153 2.34 -52.41 -2.02
N ASN A 154 1.62 -51.35 -1.67
CA ASN A 154 0.23 -51.46 -1.21
C ASN A 154 -0.75 -51.80 -2.33
N VAL A 155 -0.50 -51.36 -3.57
CA VAL A 155 -1.35 -51.69 -4.71
C VAL A 155 -1.17 -53.16 -5.13
N GLU A 156 0.06 -53.67 -5.17
CA GLU A 156 0.31 -55.11 -5.43
C GLU A 156 -0.31 -56.01 -4.36
N GLU A 157 -0.20 -55.64 -3.08
CA GLU A 157 -0.77 -56.43 -1.99
C GLU A 157 -2.31 -56.43 -2.02
N ARG A 158 -2.93 -55.31 -2.40
CA ARG A 158 -4.39 -55.23 -2.59
C ARG A 158 -4.86 -56.03 -3.79
N LEU A 159 -4.13 -56.00 -4.91
CA LEU A 159 -4.44 -56.79 -6.10
C LEU A 159 -4.32 -58.30 -5.84
N ARG A 160 -3.33 -58.73 -5.04
CA ARG A 160 -3.23 -60.13 -4.60
C ARG A 160 -4.39 -60.56 -3.71
N LYS A 161 -4.88 -59.69 -2.83
CA LYS A 161 -6.00 -59.99 -1.92
C LYS A 161 -7.38 -59.91 -2.57
N SER A 162 -7.53 -59.19 -3.69
CA SER A 162 -8.82 -59.01 -4.37
C SER A 162 -9.18 -60.10 -5.39
N VAL A 163 -8.29 -61.06 -5.66
CA VAL A 163 -8.62 -62.24 -6.48
C VAL A 163 -9.25 -63.31 -5.58
N THR A 164 -10.50 -63.10 -5.19
CA THR A 164 -11.38 -64.13 -4.63
C THR A 164 -12.33 -64.60 -5.74
N PRO A 165 -12.48 -65.92 -5.98
CA PRO A 165 -13.36 -66.42 -7.04
C PRO A 165 -14.82 -66.03 -6.76
N SER A 166 -15.48 -65.45 -7.77
CA SER A 166 -16.83 -64.88 -7.66
C SER A 166 -17.87 -65.90 -7.18
N PRO A 167 -18.66 -65.57 -6.14
CA PRO A 167 -19.84 -66.34 -5.76
C PRO A 167 -20.97 -66.13 -6.79
N GLN A 168 -21.67 -67.20 -7.16
CA GLN A 168 -22.81 -67.16 -8.08
C GLN A 168 -23.98 -66.35 -7.50
N LEU A 169 -24.55 -65.46 -8.32
CA LEU A 169 -25.65 -64.57 -7.96
C LEU A 169 -26.99 -65.32 -7.91
N PRO A 170 -27.80 -65.16 -6.85
CA PRO A 170 -29.21 -65.53 -6.84
C PRO A 170 -30.07 -64.44 -7.48
N THR A 171 -30.94 -64.84 -8.39
CA THR A 171 -31.96 -64.05 -9.07
C THR A 171 -33.15 -63.76 -8.14
N GLY A 172 -33.51 -62.49 -7.97
CA GLY A 172 -34.71 -62.07 -7.25
C GLY A 172 -35.16 -60.66 -7.66
N GLU A 173 -36.44 -60.54 -8.01
CA GLU A 173 -37.10 -59.44 -8.73
C GLU A 173 -37.31 -58.12 -7.95
N PRO A 174 -37.45 -56.97 -8.66
CA PRO A 174 -37.59 -55.64 -8.07
C PRO A 174 -39.05 -55.24 -7.75
N GLY A 175 -39.31 -54.95 -6.47
CA GLY A 175 -40.55 -54.35 -5.96
C GLY A 175 -40.46 -52.82 -5.85
N LYS A 176 -41.53 -52.15 -6.26
CA LYS A 176 -41.70 -50.72 -6.56
C LYS A 176 -41.55 -49.75 -5.38
N ALA A 177 -40.99 -48.58 -5.69
CA ALA A 177 -41.02 -47.37 -4.87
C ALA A 177 -42.34 -46.58 -5.02
N PRO A 178 -42.71 -45.76 -4.03
CA PRO A 178 -43.58 -44.62 -4.25
C PRO A 178 -42.88 -43.27 -4.05
N HIS A 179 -43.11 -42.40 -5.04
CA HIS A 179 -42.90 -40.95 -5.06
C HIS A 179 -43.68 -40.25 -3.92
N GLN A 180 -43.08 -39.22 -3.31
CA GLN A 180 -43.81 -38.08 -2.79
C GLN A 180 -43.19 -36.77 -3.29
N GLU A 181 -44.04 -36.03 -3.99
CA GLU A 181 -43.90 -34.69 -4.52
C GLU A 181 -44.47 -33.72 -3.48
N ASN A 182 -43.77 -32.63 -3.18
CA ASN A 182 -44.36 -31.50 -2.47
C ASN A 182 -43.79 -30.19 -3.02
N GLN A 183 -44.63 -29.50 -3.77
CA GLN A 183 -44.42 -28.16 -4.30
C GLN A 183 -44.67 -27.10 -3.23
N ARG A 184 -43.98 -25.98 -3.40
CA ARG A 184 -43.95 -24.81 -2.53
C ARG A 184 -45.19 -23.94 -2.74
N ASP A 185 -45.82 -23.54 -1.65
CA ASP A 185 -46.69 -22.37 -1.60
C ASP A 185 -45.85 -21.09 -1.59
N GLY A 186 -46.31 -20.09 -2.34
CA GLY A 186 -45.85 -18.71 -2.27
C GLY A 186 -47.06 -17.79 -2.33
N ASP A 187 -47.26 -17.01 -1.28
CA ASP A 187 -47.49 -15.56 -1.30
C ASP A 187 -47.34 -15.00 0.13
#